data_AF-A0A517ZWY1-F1
#
_entry.id   AF-A0A517ZWY1-F1
#
_cell.length_a   1.000
_cell.length_b   1.000
_cell.length_c   1.000
_cell.angle_alpha   90.00
_cell.angle_beta   90.00
_cell.angle_gamma   90.00
#
_symmetry.space_group_name_H-M   'P 1'
#
loop_
_entity.id
_entity.type
_entity.pdbx_description
1 polymer ?
#
loop_
_entity_poly.entity_id
_entity_poly.type
_entity_poly.pdbx_seq_one_letter_code
_entity_poly.pdbx_strand_id
1 'polypeptide(L)'
;MLKPIKNIFRQLIKRRHRKIYRDECVLSRFIARDIRRDVMILSAHDIDDGFITARIRTTNVMYVSRGAVPSLAFGPLQRIAIDQLWVWSGQPWGGLSDGTSIADKI
;
A
#
# COMPACT_ATOMS: atom_id res chain seq x y z
N MET A 1 -0.32 8.24 35.42
CA MET A 1 1.05 8.00 34.92
C MET A 1 1.13 7.41 33.50
N LEU A 2 0.08 7.45 32.67
CA LEU A 2 0.08 6.87 31.31
C LEU A 2 0.53 7.82 30.18
N LYS A 3 0.63 9.13 30.44
CA LYS A 3 1.04 10.15 29.46
C LYS A 3 2.46 9.96 28.90
N PRO A 4 3.50 9.65 29.70
CA PRO A 4 4.86 9.55 29.16
C PRO A 4 5.02 8.36 28.20
N ILE A 5 4.39 7.23 28.52
CA ILE A 5 4.43 6.01 27.70
C ILE A 5 3.84 6.28 26.31
N LYS A 6 2.66 6.92 26.24
CA LYS A 6 2.02 7.28 24.95
C LYS A 6 2.90 8.19 24.08
N ASN A 7 3.65 9.10 24.69
CA ASN A 7 4.55 10.00 23.95
C ASN A 7 5.74 9.25 23.33
N ILE A 8 6.31 8.28 24.06
CA ILE A 8 7.41 7.45 23.55
C ILE A 8 6.95 6.65 22.32
N PHE A 9 5.81 5.97 22.41
CA PHE A 9 5.26 5.23 21.27
C PHE A 9 5.00 6.12 20.05
N ARG A 10 4.44 7.32 20.27
CA ARG A 10 4.21 8.29 19.19
C ARG A 10 5.52 8.70 18.51
N GLN A 11 6.58 8.96 19.27
CA GLN A 11 7.89 9.30 18.71
C GLN A 11 8.52 8.15 17.92
N LEU A 12 8.38 6.91 18.41
CA LEU A 12 8.87 5.73 17.71
C LEU A 12 8.14 5.52 16.38
N ILE A 13 6.81 5.67 16.35
CA ILE A 13 6.01 5.59 15.13
C ILE A 13 6.44 6.67 14.13
N LYS A 14 6.59 7.92 14.56
CA LYS A 14 7.07 9.02 13.69
C LYS A 14 8.43 8.74 13.08
N ARG A 15 9.39 8.28 13.89
CA ARG A 15 10.73 7.90 13.41
C ARG A 15 10.67 6.77 12.39
N ARG A 16 9.84 5.75 12.65
CA ARG A 16 9.62 4.64 11.73
C ARG A 16 9.00 5.12 10.42
N HIS A 17 7.98 5.96 10.47
CA HIS A 17 7.34 6.51 9.29
C HIS A 17 8.36 7.25 8.41
N ARG A 18 9.13 8.20 8.97
CA ARG A 18 10.16 8.93 8.21
C ARG A 18 11.25 8.02 7.64
N LYS A 19 11.54 6.90 8.31
CA LYS A 19 12.52 5.93 7.79
C LYS A 19 11.98 5.17 6.58
N ILE A 20 10.68 4.82 6.58
CA ILE A 20 10.03 3.99 5.55
C ILE A 20 9.56 4.84 4.37
N TYR A 21 8.84 5.93 4.66
CA TYR A 21 8.22 6.79 3.65
C TYR A 21 9.16 7.97 3.36
N ARG A 22 10.01 7.80 2.36
CA ARG A 22 10.98 8.81 1.91
C ARG A 22 10.60 9.30 0.53
N ASP A 23 11.00 10.51 0.19
CA ASP A 23 10.78 11.06 -1.13
C ASP A 23 11.46 10.19 -2.20
N GLU A 24 10.82 10.14 -3.37
CA GLU A 24 11.28 9.45 -4.57
C GLU A 24 11.50 7.93 -4.41
N CYS A 25 10.96 7.32 -3.36
CA CYS A 25 11.02 5.87 -3.17
C CYS A 25 9.76 5.17 -3.67
N VAL A 26 9.92 3.93 -4.11
CA VAL A 26 8.80 3.02 -4.41
C VAL A 26 8.70 1.97 -3.32
N LEU A 27 7.57 1.96 -2.63
CA LEU A 27 7.24 0.92 -1.67
C LEU A 27 6.32 -0.10 -2.33
N SER A 28 6.66 -1.37 -2.20
CA SER A 28 5.87 -2.47 -2.74
C SER A 28 5.40 -3.40 -1.64
N ARG A 29 4.14 -3.82 -1.70
CA ARG A 29 3.57 -4.79 -0.76
C ARG A 29 2.48 -5.61 -1.43
N PHE A 30 2.44 -6.92 -1.13
CA PHE A 30 1.26 -7.74 -1.39
C PHE A 30 0.16 -7.39 -0.40
N ILE A 31 -0.97 -6.91 -0.93
CA ILE A 31 -2.18 -6.58 -0.15
C ILE A 31 -3.21 -7.71 -0.20
N ALA A 32 -3.04 -8.66 -1.12
CA ALA A 32 -3.67 -9.98 -1.16
C ALA A 32 -2.70 -11.00 -1.80
N ARG A 33 -3.08 -12.27 -1.93
CA ARG A 33 -2.22 -13.37 -2.41
C ARG A 33 -1.59 -13.11 -3.79
N ASP A 34 -2.37 -12.54 -4.69
CA ASP A 34 -1.99 -12.23 -6.07
C ASP A 34 -2.00 -10.72 -6.38
N ILE A 35 -2.41 -9.89 -5.42
CA ILE A 35 -2.52 -8.44 -5.59
C ILE A 35 -1.33 -7.75 -4.94
N ARG A 36 -0.47 -7.15 -5.77
CA ARG A 36 0.64 -6.29 -5.34
C ARG A 36 0.26 -4.83 -5.53
N ARG A 37 0.50 -4.02 -4.50
CA ARG A 37 0.42 -2.57 -4.57
C ARG A 37 1.81 -1.98 -4.52
N ASP A 38 2.09 -1.12 -5.50
CA ASP A 38 3.27 -0.27 -5.54
C ASP A 38 2.84 1.17 -5.26
N VAL A 39 3.60 1.85 -4.41
CA VAL A 39 3.36 3.24 -3.99
C VAL A 39 4.63 4.02 -4.28
N MET A 40 4.58 4.88 -5.28
CA MET A 40 5.65 5.83 -5.58
C MET A 40 5.44 7.08 -4.74
N ILE A 41 6.29 7.31 -3.76
CA ILE A 41 6.25 8.48 -2.88
C ILE A 41 6.89 9.65 -3.63
N LEU A 42 6.12 10.72 -3.79
CA LEU A 42 6.58 11.96 -4.40
C LEU A 42 6.97 12.99 -3.34
N SER A 43 6.25 13.00 -2.22
CA SER A 43 6.60 13.85 -1.08
C SER A 43 6.09 13.28 0.24
N ALA A 44 6.94 13.32 1.26
CA ALA A 44 6.67 12.98 2.66
C ALA A 44 6.59 14.23 3.55
N HIS A 45 6.33 15.43 2.99
CA HIS A 45 6.21 16.67 3.74
C HIS A 45 5.17 16.59 4.88
N ASP A 46 4.01 15.99 4.61
CA ASP A 46 2.89 15.88 5.56
C ASP A 46 2.92 14.59 6.42
N ILE A 47 4.08 13.92 6.48
CA ILE A 47 4.19 12.60 7.13
C ILE A 47 3.88 12.63 8.63
N ASP A 48 4.16 13.75 9.29
CA ASP A 48 3.87 13.94 10.71
C ASP A 48 2.38 14.07 11.01
N ASP A 49 1.59 14.48 10.00
CA ASP A 49 0.13 14.52 10.03
C ASP A 49 -0.50 13.20 9.56
N GLY A 50 0.34 12.21 9.19
CA GLY A 50 -0.09 10.89 8.75
C GLY A 50 -0.40 10.78 7.27
N PHE A 51 0.03 11.74 6.45
CA PHE A 51 -0.22 11.76 5.01
C PHE A 51 1.07 11.72 4.19
N ILE A 52 0.99 11.19 2.98
CA ILE A 52 2.03 11.31 1.95
C ILE A 52 1.42 11.70 0.62
N THR A 53 2.18 12.36 -0.23
CA THR A 53 1.83 12.57 -1.63
C THR A 53 2.48 11.47 -2.45
N ALA A 54 1.66 10.66 -3.12
CA ALA A 54 2.13 9.49 -3.84
C ALA A 54 1.31 9.20 -5.09
N ARG A 55 1.86 8.35 -5.97
CA ARG A 55 1.09 7.66 -7.02
C ARG A 55 1.00 6.19 -6.67
N ILE A 56 -0.18 5.61 -6.86
CA ILE A 56 -0.43 4.20 -6.56
C ILE A 56 -0.59 3.42 -7.86
N ARG A 57 -0.04 2.22 -7.89
CA ARG A 57 -0.37 1.17 -8.85
C ARG A 57 -0.77 -0.08 -8.09
N THR A 58 -1.90 -0.69 -8.45
CA THR A 58 -2.30 -1.99 -7.92
C THR A 58 -2.38 -2.97 -9.07
N THR A 59 -1.73 -4.11 -8.93
CA THR A 59 -1.52 -5.08 -10.01
C THR A 59 -1.86 -6.48 -9.52
N ASN A 60 -2.65 -7.23 -10.29
CA ASN A 60 -2.70 -8.69 -10.14
C ASN A 60 -1.45 -9.29 -10.82
N VAL A 61 -0.50 -9.74 -10.00
CA VAL A 61 0.80 -10.25 -10.47
C VAL A 61 0.64 -11.52 -11.28
N MET A 62 -0.35 -12.36 -10.96
CA MET A 62 -0.67 -13.57 -11.73
C MET A 62 -1.18 -13.24 -13.13
N TYR A 63 -2.00 -12.21 -13.27
CA TYR A 63 -2.52 -11.82 -14.58
C TYR A 63 -1.44 -11.18 -15.45
N VAL A 64 -0.59 -10.33 -14.86
CA VAL A 64 0.54 -9.74 -15.58
C VAL A 64 1.56 -10.81 -16.00
N SER A 65 1.89 -11.77 -15.14
CA SER A 65 2.84 -12.83 -15.49
C SER A 65 2.33 -13.77 -16.59
N ARG A 66 1.01 -13.94 -16.70
CA ARG A 66 0.36 -14.70 -17.77
C ARG A 66 0.08 -13.88 -19.04
N GLY A 67 0.45 -12.60 -19.07
CA GLY A 67 0.18 -11.71 -20.21
C GLY A 67 -1.31 -11.40 -20.42
N ALA A 68 -2.17 -11.70 -19.44
CA ALA A 68 -3.61 -11.47 -19.53
C ALA A 68 -3.97 -9.98 -19.43
N VAL A 69 -3.13 -9.19 -18.75
CA VAL A 69 -3.26 -7.74 -18.61
C VAL A 69 -1.87 -7.12 -18.72
N PRO A 70 -1.69 -6.00 -19.44
CA PRO A 70 -0.42 -5.29 -19.45
C PRO A 70 -0.06 -4.73 -18.07
N SER A 71 1.24 -4.51 -17.84
CA SER A 71 1.69 -3.79 -16.65
C SER A 71 1.10 -2.38 -16.64
N LEU A 72 0.37 -2.04 -15.57
CA LEU A 72 -0.24 -0.72 -15.44
C LEU A 72 0.82 0.34 -15.16
N ALA A 73 0.58 1.56 -15.65
CA ALA A 73 1.31 2.73 -15.20
C ALA A 73 0.88 3.12 -13.78
N PHE A 74 1.69 3.95 -13.11
CA PHE A 74 1.26 4.60 -11.88
C PHE A 74 0.06 5.51 -12.15
N GLY A 75 -0.91 5.48 -11.24
CA GLY A 75 -2.09 6.34 -11.31
C GLY A 75 -1.78 7.82 -11.05
N PRO A 76 -2.83 8.66 -10.94
CA PRO A 76 -2.66 10.07 -10.67
C PRO A 76 -2.04 10.34 -9.30
N LEU A 77 -1.44 11.51 -9.17
CA LEU A 77 -0.89 12.01 -7.91
C LEU A 77 -2.03 12.22 -6.90
N GLN A 78 -1.86 11.70 -5.70
CA GLN A 78 -2.87 11.76 -4.64
C GLN A 78 -2.20 11.97 -3.28
N ARG A 79 -2.86 12.72 -2.40
CA ARG A 79 -2.53 12.79 -0.97
C ARG A 79 -3.25 11.66 -0.26
N ILE A 80 -2.51 10.74 0.35
CA ILE A 80 -3.04 9.49 0.89
C ILE A 80 -2.63 9.35 2.36
N ALA A 81 -3.58 8.90 3.19
CA ALA A 81 -3.31 8.59 4.59
C ALA A 81 -2.50 7.30 4.71
N ILE A 82 -1.46 7.31 5.55
CA ILE A 82 -0.51 6.20 5.70
C ILE A 82 -1.20 4.92 6.20
N ASP A 83 -2.22 5.06 7.04
CA ASP A 83 -3.01 3.96 7.58
C ASP A 83 -3.93 3.30 6.54
N GLN A 84 -4.35 4.05 5.51
CA GLN A 84 -5.17 3.54 4.41
C GLN A 84 -4.35 2.97 3.24
N LEU A 85 -3.05 3.27 3.18
CA LEU A 85 -2.18 2.98 2.04
C LEU A 85 -2.23 1.49 1.61
N TRP A 86 -2.28 0.59 2.59
CA TRP A 86 -2.23 -0.85 2.39
C TRP A 86 -3.58 -1.53 2.60
N VAL A 87 -4.63 -0.77 2.90
CA VAL A 87 -5.97 -1.33 3.05
C VAL A 87 -6.49 -1.70 1.67
N TRP A 88 -6.91 -2.94 1.52
CA TRP A 88 -7.57 -3.45 0.32
C TRP A 88 -9.05 -3.62 0.61
N SER A 89 -9.89 -2.89 -0.13
CA SER A 89 -11.35 -2.99 -0.05
C SER A 89 -11.97 -3.61 -1.31
N GLY A 90 -11.15 -4.00 -2.29
CA GLY A 90 -11.63 -4.67 -3.47
C GLY A 90 -11.89 -6.16 -3.22
N GLN A 91 -12.70 -6.76 -4.08
CA GLN A 91 -12.80 -8.22 -4.13
C GLN A 91 -11.43 -8.82 -4.49
N PRO A 92 -11.05 -10.00 -4.01
CA PRO A 92 -9.95 -10.75 -4.61
C PRO A 92 -10.25 -10.93 -6.11
N TRP A 93 -9.40 -10.40 -6.98
CA TRP A 93 -9.61 -10.46 -8.43
C TRP A 93 -9.36 -11.89 -8.90
N GLY A 94 -10.43 -12.66 -9.05
CA GLY A 94 -10.35 -14.10 -9.33
C GLY A 94 -11.24 -14.96 -8.43
N GLY A 95 -12.18 -14.36 -7.70
CA GLY A 95 -13.30 -15.07 -7.11
C GLY A 95 -14.06 -15.87 -8.16
N LEU A 96 -14.17 -17.19 -7.99
CA LEU A 96 -15.31 -17.94 -8.54
C LEU A 96 -16.61 -17.25 -8.08
N SER A 97 -17.76 -17.54 -8.69
CA SER A 97 -19.04 -16.89 -8.33
C SER A 97 -19.45 -17.03 -6.85
N ASP A 98 -18.76 -17.90 -6.10
CA ASP A 98 -18.88 -18.13 -4.66
C ASP A 98 -17.94 -17.25 -3.78
N GLY A 99 -17.10 -16.41 -4.39
CA GLY A 99 -16.18 -15.50 -3.71
C GLY A 99 -14.79 -16.08 -3.40
N THR A 100 -14.50 -17.32 -3.81
CA THR A 100 -13.21 -17.99 -3.52
C THR A 100 -12.17 -17.67 -4.58
N SER A 101 -10.95 -17.26 -4.20
CA SER A 101 -9.89 -16.97 -5.18
C SER A 101 -9.40 -18.25 -5.85
N ILE A 102 -9.15 -18.23 -7.17
CA ILE A 102 -8.45 -19.31 -7.88
C ILE A 102 -7.10 -19.62 -7.21
N ALA A 103 -6.48 -18.62 -6.58
CA ALA A 103 -5.24 -18.80 -5.85
C ALA A 103 -5.42 -19.67 -4.59
N ASP A 104 -6.60 -19.75 -3.97
CA ASP A 104 -6.82 -20.46 -2.70
C ASP A 104 -6.81 -22.00 -2.83
N LYS A 105 -6.93 -22.54 -4.05
CA LYS A 105 -6.93 -23.99 -4.31
C LYS A 105 -5.53 -24.61 -4.48
N ILE A 106 -4.46 -23.84 -4.27
CA ILE A 106 -3.07 -24.34 -4.27
C ILE A 106 -2.53 -24.33 -2.85
#